data_AF-A0A1Y0ESJ6-F1
#
_entry.id   AF-A0A1Y0ESJ6-F1
#
_cell.length_a   1.000
_cell.length_b   1.000
_cell.length_c   1.000
_cell.angle_alpha   90.00
_cell.angle_beta   90.00
_cell.angle_gamma   90.00
#
_symmetry.space_group_name_H-M   'P 1'
#
loop_
_entity.id
_entity.type
_entity.pdbx_description
1 polymer ?
#
loop_
_entity_poly.entity_id
_entity_poly.type
_entity_poly.pdbx_seq_one_letter_code
_entity_poly.pdbx_strand_id
1 'polypeptide(L)'
;MQHSDIRARLADLSDDELVRRVSQGMLTPEAHALGLAELQARGLPESAIAAQAPDEPDPAADTPDLGDWVLLARQLEPTEAHLLCGLLQACGIAASAGDTELVQANQLWSIALGGASVRVPASQLAEAQAIHAALGRGEFSLDDDAPV
;
A
#
# COMPACT_ATOMS: atom_id res chain seq x y z
N MET A 1 4.44 -18.28 30.15
CA MET A 1 4.25 -16.87 30.53
C MET A 1 2.76 -16.62 30.47
N GLN A 2 2.09 -16.44 31.60
CA GLN A 2 0.62 -16.44 31.66
C GLN A 2 0.08 -15.03 31.39
N HIS A 3 -1.09 -14.89 30.77
CA HIS A 3 -1.70 -13.60 30.40
C HIS A 3 -1.84 -12.61 31.59
N SER A 4 -1.89 -13.12 32.82
CA SER A 4 -1.88 -12.33 34.05
C SER A 4 -0.60 -11.49 34.21
N ASP A 5 0.56 -12.04 33.84
CA ASP A 5 1.85 -11.36 33.99
C ASP A 5 2.00 -10.20 33.00
N ILE A 6 1.38 -10.31 31.82
CA ILE A 6 1.41 -9.30 30.76
C ILE A 6 0.56 -8.09 31.14
N ARG A 7 -0.66 -8.32 31.64
CA ARG A 7 -1.54 -7.24 32.10
C ARG A 7 -0.92 -6.46 33.27
N ALA A 8 -0.35 -7.17 34.26
CA ALA A 8 0.30 -6.52 35.39
C ALA A 8 1.47 -5.64 34.94
N ARG A 9 2.26 -6.10 33.96
CA ARG A 9 3.37 -5.32 33.40
C ARG A 9 2.91 -4.09 32.62
N LEU A 10 1.83 -4.19 31.86
CA LEU A 10 1.26 -3.04 31.13
C LEU A 10 0.64 -2.02 32.09
N ALA A 11 0.00 -2.49 33.17
CA ALA A 11 -0.58 -1.65 34.20
C ALA A 11 0.48 -0.86 35.01
N ASP A 12 1.70 -1.38 35.11
CA ASP A 12 2.81 -0.70 35.81
C ASP A 12 3.54 0.33 34.92
N LEU A 13 3.26 0.38 33.62
CA LEU A 13 3.87 1.37 32.72
C LEU A 13 3.29 2.76 32.95
N SER A 14 4.14 3.76 32.77
CA SER A 14 3.69 5.13 32.59
C SER A 14 2.91 5.27 31.29
N ASP A 15 2.04 6.27 31.25
CA ASP A 15 1.16 6.53 30.10
C ASP A 15 1.95 6.73 28.80
N ASP A 16 3.05 7.50 28.85
CA ASP A 16 3.94 7.73 27.70
C ASP A 16 4.58 6.42 27.17
N GLU A 17 5.02 5.55 28.08
CA GLU A 17 5.68 4.30 27.71
C GLU A 17 4.68 3.25 27.20
N LEU A 18 3.47 3.25 27.75
CA LEU A 18 2.36 2.43 27.27
C LEU A 18 1.98 2.83 25.84
N VAL A 19 1.81 4.13 25.58
CA VAL A 19 1.53 4.66 24.23
C VAL A 19 2.66 4.29 23.27
N ARG A 20 3.92 4.54 23.64
CA ARG A 20 5.08 4.25 22.78
C ARG A 20 5.17 2.78 22.38
N ARG A 21 4.92 1.85 23.30
CA ARG A 21 5.04 0.41 22.99
C ARG A 21 3.91 -0.12 22.14
N VAL A 22 2.70 0.40 22.33
CA VAL A 22 1.56 0.06 21.48
C VAL A 22 1.76 0.60 20.07
N SER A 23 2.29 1.83 19.92
CA SER A 23 2.51 2.45 18.61
C SER A 23 3.68 1.84 17.82
N GLN A 24 4.76 1.39 18.50
CA GLN A 24 5.95 0.85 17.85
C GLN A 24 5.81 -0.59 17.34
N GLY A 25 4.68 -1.26 17.58
CA GLY A 25 4.42 -2.61 17.06
C GLY A 25 5.34 -3.72 17.61
N MET A 26 6.10 -3.44 18.67
CA MET A 26 7.08 -4.36 19.27
C MET A 26 6.45 -5.39 20.24
N LEU A 27 5.12 -5.44 20.31
CA LEU A 27 4.37 -6.32 21.20
C LEU A 27 3.93 -7.58 20.47
N THR A 28 3.88 -8.70 21.20
CA THR A 28 3.18 -9.88 20.67
C THR A 28 1.71 -9.54 20.43
N PRO A 29 1.00 -10.21 19.49
CA PRO A 29 -0.39 -9.90 19.18
C PRO A 29 -1.32 -9.89 20.42
N GLU A 30 -1.08 -10.82 21.35
CA GLU A 30 -1.81 -10.91 22.62
C GLU A 30 -1.49 -9.75 23.57
N ALA A 31 -0.22 -9.33 23.65
CA ALA A 31 0.18 -8.18 24.46
C ALA A 31 -0.31 -6.85 23.85
N HIS A 32 -0.42 -6.78 22.53
CA HIS A 32 -0.96 -5.63 21.83
C HIS A 32 -2.45 -5.44 22.16
N ALA A 33 -3.27 -6.51 22.09
CA ALA A 33 -4.68 -6.46 22.46
C ALA A 33 -4.90 -6.01 23.92
N LEU A 34 -4.04 -6.48 24.84
CA LEU A 34 -4.08 -6.05 26.25
C LEU A 34 -3.62 -4.59 26.42
N GLY A 35 -2.65 -4.12 25.64
CA GLY A 35 -2.19 -2.73 25.66
C GLY A 35 -3.25 -1.74 25.17
N LEU A 36 -4.00 -2.10 24.12
CA LEU A 36 -5.15 -1.31 23.64
C LEU A 36 -6.22 -1.18 24.72
N ALA A 37 -6.56 -2.28 25.39
CA ALA A 37 -7.53 -2.27 26.48
C ALA A 37 -7.07 -1.40 27.67
N GLU A 38 -5.77 -1.37 27.96
CA GLU A 38 -5.20 -0.52 29.03
C GLU A 38 -5.20 0.97 28.66
N LEU A 39 -4.90 1.34 27.41
CA LEU A 39 -4.99 2.72 26.93
C LEU A 39 -6.43 3.25 27.02
N GLN A 40 -7.40 2.44 26.63
CA GLN A 40 -8.82 2.77 26.73
C GLN A 40 -9.28 2.94 28.18
N ALA A 41 -8.81 2.08 29.10
CA ALA A 41 -9.14 2.17 30.52
C ALA A 41 -8.61 3.46 31.18
N ARG A 42 -7.48 3.99 30.70
CA ARG A 42 -6.86 5.23 31.20
C ARG A 42 -7.37 6.50 30.52
N GLY A 43 -8.27 6.38 29.55
CA GLY A 43 -8.77 7.52 28.77
C GLY A 43 -7.67 8.23 27.98
N LEU A 44 -6.57 7.53 27.70
CA LEU A 44 -5.48 8.04 26.87
C LEU A 44 -5.95 8.00 25.41
N PRO A 45 -5.65 9.05 24.63
CA PRO A 45 -6.15 9.14 23.27
C PRO A 45 -5.69 7.94 22.44
N GLU A 46 -6.64 7.13 21.96
CA GLU A 46 -6.40 6.15 20.87
C GLU A 46 -5.81 6.83 19.63
N SER A 47 -5.97 8.16 19.51
CA SER A 47 -5.35 8.96 18.45
C SER A 47 -3.84 9.02 18.53
N ALA A 48 -3.18 8.60 19.63
CA ALA A 48 -1.73 8.41 19.66
C ALA A 48 -1.27 7.11 18.97
N ILE A 49 -2.20 6.17 18.75
CA ILE A 49 -1.99 4.94 17.98
C ILE A 49 -2.15 5.22 16.48
N ALA A 50 -2.87 6.29 16.12
CA ALA A 50 -2.96 6.83 14.76
C ALA A 50 -1.90 7.93 14.46
N ALA A 51 -1.37 8.61 15.48
CA ALA A 51 -0.43 9.74 15.34
C ALA A 51 1.04 9.33 15.05
N GLN A 52 1.24 8.15 14.44
CA GLN A 52 2.49 7.78 13.77
C GLN A 52 2.29 7.53 12.27
N ALA A 53 1.29 8.15 11.66
CA ALA A 53 1.65 8.95 10.50
C ALA A 53 2.25 10.23 11.08
N PRO A 54 3.53 10.56 10.79
CA PRO A 54 4.00 11.92 11.03
C PRO A 54 2.96 12.89 10.48
N ASP A 55 2.78 14.03 11.14
CA ASP A 55 2.33 15.27 10.50
C ASP A 55 3.43 15.72 9.52
N GLU A 56 3.83 14.81 8.61
CA GLU A 56 4.41 15.17 7.35
C GLU A 56 3.32 16.04 6.70
N PRO A 57 3.62 17.28 6.29
CA PRO A 57 2.70 18.00 5.44
C PRO A 57 2.29 17.02 4.35
N ASP A 58 0.99 16.75 4.23
CA ASP A 58 0.48 15.83 3.23
C ASP A 58 1.21 16.15 1.92
N PRO A 59 2.15 15.29 1.45
CA PRO A 59 2.90 15.58 0.24
C PRO A 59 1.94 15.63 -0.96
N ALA A 60 0.69 15.19 -0.76
CA ALA A 60 -0.40 15.25 -1.69
C ALA A 60 -1.29 16.51 -1.57
N ALA A 61 -1.06 17.43 -0.62
CA ALA A 61 -1.85 18.67 -0.53
C ALA A 61 -1.72 19.54 -1.80
N ASP A 62 -0.63 19.37 -2.56
CA ASP A 62 -0.40 19.96 -3.87
C ASP A 62 -0.58 18.98 -5.05
N THR A 63 -0.92 17.70 -4.82
CA THR A 63 -1.31 16.85 -5.95
C THR A 63 -2.68 17.27 -6.45
N PRO A 64 -2.85 17.48 -7.77
CA PRO A 64 -4.15 17.69 -8.34
C PRO A 64 -5.09 16.55 -7.92
N ASP A 65 -6.34 16.87 -7.61
CA ASP A 65 -7.38 15.85 -7.48
C ASP A 65 -7.60 15.23 -8.87
N LEU A 66 -7.02 14.05 -9.06
CA LEU A 66 -7.08 13.29 -10.31
C LEU A 66 -8.31 12.35 -10.34
N GLY A 67 -9.14 12.36 -9.29
CA GLY A 67 -10.31 11.51 -9.13
C GLY A 67 -9.99 10.08 -8.69
N ASP A 68 -11.04 9.26 -8.62
CA ASP A 68 -10.96 7.87 -8.15
C ASP A 68 -10.02 7.00 -9.00
N TRP A 69 -9.35 6.06 -8.34
CA TRP A 69 -8.53 5.06 -9.01
C TRP A 69 -9.40 3.99 -9.67
N VAL A 70 -9.28 3.85 -10.98
CA VAL A 70 -10.04 2.92 -11.80
C VAL A 70 -9.13 1.88 -12.45
N LEU A 71 -9.70 0.70 -12.73
CA LEU A 71 -8.97 -0.40 -13.35
C LEU A 71 -8.68 -0.10 -14.83
N LEU A 72 -7.40 -0.09 -15.20
CA LEU A 72 -6.95 -0.01 -16.59
C LEU A 72 -6.82 -1.40 -17.20
N ALA A 73 -6.12 -2.30 -16.49
CA ALA A 73 -5.78 -3.64 -16.96
C ALA A 73 -5.79 -4.65 -15.81
N ARG A 74 -6.05 -5.90 -16.16
CA ARG A 74 -6.10 -7.07 -15.27
C ARG A 74 -5.59 -8.28 -16.06
N GLN A 75 -5.35 -9.39 -15.38
CA GLN A 75 -4.84 -10.64 -15.97
C GLN A 75 -3.40 -10.51 -16.44
N LEU A 76 -2.63 -9.67 -15.74
CA LEU A 76 -1.21 -9.48 -15.97
C LEU A 76 -0.41 -10.40 -15.06
N GLU A 77 0.78 -10.77 -15.50
CA GLU A 77 1.81 -11.26 -14.58
C GLU A 77 2.34 -10.10 -13.71
N PRO A 78 2.83 -10.36 -12.48
CA PRO A 78 3.32 -9.29 -11.61
C PRO A 78 4.39 -8.41 -12.26
N THR A 79 5.29 -9.00 -13.04
CA THR A 79 6.32 -8.26 -13.78
C THR A 79 5.73 -7.38 -14.89
N GLU A 80 4.72 -7.88 -15.61
CA GLU A 80 4.02 -7.10 -16.65
C GLU A 80 3.28 -5.90 -16.05
N ALA A 81 2.64 -6.07 -14.89
CA ALA A 81 1.98 -4.99 -14.18
C ALA A 81 2.97 -3.88 -13.79
N HIS A 82 4.14 -4.24 -13.26
CA HIS A 82 5.19 -3.27 -12.93
C HIS A 82 5.76 -2.57 -14.18
N LEU A 83 5.98 -3.30 -15.28
CA LEU A 83 6.44 -2.71 -16.54
C LEU A 83 5.43 -1.71 -17.10
N LEU A 84 4.15 -2.07 -17.14
CA LEU A 84 3.09 -1.18 -17.60
C LEU A 84 2.97 0.05 -16.70
N CYS A 85 3.07 -0.10 -15.38
CA CYS A 85 3.10 1.04 -14.46
C CYS A 85 4.28 1.97 -14.71
N GLY A 86 5.49 1.43 -14.87
CA GLY A 86 6.68 2.23 -15.15
C GLY A 86 6.56 2.99 -16.47
N LEU A 87 6.02 2.36 -17.51
CA LEU A 87 5.76 3.00 -18.80
C LEU A 87 4.76 4.16 -18.66
N LEU A 88 3.63 3.92 -18.00
CA LEU A 88 2.59 4.94 -17.79
C LEU A 88 3.15 6.14 -17.01
N GLN A 89 3.89 5.87 -15.94
CA GLN A 89 4.56 6.91 -15.14
C GLN A 89 5.58 7.71 -15.97
N ALA A 90 6.35 7.06 -16.84
CA ALA A 90 7.26 7.74 -17.76
C ALA A 90 6.53 8.64 -18.77
N CYS A 91 5.29 8.31 -19.13
CA CYS A 91 4.40 9.15 -19.95
C CYS A 91 3.66 10.23 -19.14
N GLY A 92 3.92 10.36 -17.83
CA GLY A 92 3.26 11.33 -16.97
C GLY A 92 1.91 10.87 -16.40
N ILE A 93 1.57 9.59 -16.57
CA ILE A 93 0.33 9.01 -16.05
C ILE A 93 0.57 8.41 -14.67
N ALA A 94 -0.20 8.88 -13.68
CA ALA A 94 -0.22 8.26 -12.37
C ALA A 94 -0.77 6.83 -12.48
N ALA A 95 0.04 5.83 -12.11
CA ALA A 95 -0.30 4.42 -12.22
C ALA A 95 0.15 3.64 -10.99
N SER A 96 -0.66 2.65 -10.60
CA SER A 96 -0.40 1.77 -9.46
C SER A 96 -0.65 0.31 -9.85
N ALA A 97 0.31 -0.56 -9.54
CA ALA A 97 0.18 -2.00 -9.70
C ALA A 97 -0.49 -2.58 -8.44
N GLY A 98 -1.46 -3.47 -8.65
CA GLY A 98 -2.20 -4.13 -7.58
C GLY A 98 -2.17 -5.64 -7.73
N ASP A 99 -2.44 -6.32 -6.62
CA ASP A 99 -2.50 -7.78 -6.50
C ASP A 99 -1.15 -8.49 -6.80
N THR A 100 -0.07 -7.72 -6.99
CA THR A 100 1.27 -8.19 -7.39
C THR A 100 1.90 -9.09 -6.33
N GLU A 101 1.86 -8.70 -5.06
CA GLU A 101 2.49 -9.44 -3.96
C GLU A 101 1.77 -10.77 -3.71
N LEU A 102 0.44 -10.75 -3.76
CA LEU A 102 -0.39 -11.94 -3.55
C LEU A 102 -0.21 -12.95 -4.70
N VAL A 103 -0.24 -12.48 -5.95
CA VAL A 103 -0.04 -13.33 -7.12
C VAL A 103 1.39 -13.86 -7.19
N GLN A 104 2.39 -13.05 -6.85
CA GLN A 104 3.80 -13.46 -6.83
C GLN A 104 4.09 -14.48 -5.73
N ALA A 105 3.57 -14.26 -4.51
CA ALA A 105 3.78 -15.16 -3.39
C ALA A 105 3.05 -16.49 -3.56
N ASN A 106 1.91 -16.50 -4.24
CA ASN A 106 1.12 -17.71 -4.43
C ASN A 106 0.34 -17.69 -5.75
N GLN A 107 0.91 -18.35 -6.76
CA GLN A 107 0.39 -18.38 -8.12
C GLN A 107 -1.06 -18.91 -8.24
N LEU A 108 -1.52 -19.77 -7.33
CA LEU A 108 -2.90 -20.27 -7.35
C LEU A 108 -3.94 -19.16 -7.12
N TRP A 109 -3.55 -18.07 -6.45
CA TRP A 109 -4.43 -16.91 -6.25
C TRP A 109 -4.64 -16.10 -7.53
N SER A 110 -3.77 -16.25 -8.54
CA SER A 110 -3.98 -15.63 -9.86
C SER A 110 -5.33 -16.00 -10.46
N ILE A 111 -5.81 -17.23 -10.22
CA ILE A 111 -7.11 -17.70 -10.71
C ILE A 111 -8.27 -16.97 -10.02
N ALA A 112 -8.15 -16.74 -8.70
CA ALA A 112 -9.21 -16.12 -7.91
C ALA A 112 -9.26 -14.59 -8.08
N LEU A 113 -8.08 -13.96 -8.19
CA LEU A 113 -7.94 -12.50 -8.32
C LEU A 113 -8.02 -12.03 -9.78
N GLY A 114 -7.79 -12.94 -10.73
CA GLY A 114 -7.68 -12.62 -12.15
C GLY A 114 -6.33 -12.00 -12.50
N GLY A 115 -5.23 -12.49 -11.91
CA GLY A 115 -3.88 -11.97 -12.10
C GLY A 115 -3.61 -10.62 -11.44
N ALA A 116 -2.42 -10.06 -11.70
CA ALA A 116 -2.08 -8.71 -11.29
C ALA A 116 -2.90 -7.67 -12.08
N SER A 117 -3.04 -6.48 -11.50
CA SER A 117 -3.84 -5.39 -12.04
C SER A 117 -3.07 -4.08 -12.11
N VAL A 118 -3.47 -3.19 -13.01
CA VAL A 118 -2.97 -1.81 -13.08
C VAL A 118 -4.15 -0.86 -12.98
N ARG A 119 -4.04 0.13 -12.10
CA ARG A 119 -5.02 1.18 -11.87
C ARG A 119 -4.43 2.55 -12.18
N VAL A 120 -5.27 3.46 -12.65
CA VAL A 120 -4.96 4.87 -12.93
C VAL A 120 -6.09 5.76 -12.43
N PRO A 121 -5.86 7.05 -12.16
CA PRO A 121 -6.95 7.97 -11.85
C PRO A 121 -7.95 8.08 -13.00
N ALA A 122 -9.24 8.23 -12.68
CA ALA A 122 -10.32 8.30 -13.65
C ALA A 122 -10.13 9.40 -14.69
N SER A 123 -9.54 10.53 -14.29
CA SER A 123 -9.20 11.65 -15.18
C SER A 123 -8.21 11.28 -16.31
N GLN A 124 -7.35 10.29 -16.09
CA GLN A 124 -6.28 9.87 -17.01
C GLN A 124 -6.58 8.55 -17.73
N LEU A 125 -7.73 7.93 -17.46
CA LEU A 125 -8.06 6.61 -17.99
C LEU A 125 -7.99 6.55 -19.52
N ALA A 126 -8.53 7.54 -20.22
CA ALA A 126 -8.55 7.57 -21.68
C ALA A 126 -7.15 7.63 -22.30
N GLU A 127 -6.26 8.45 -21.71
CA GLU A 127 -4.87 8.56 -22.15
C GLU A 127 -4.09 7.28 -21.85
N ALA A 128 -4.29 6.70 -20.67
CA ALA A 128 -3.69 5.44 -20.27
C ALA A 128 -4.09 4.28 -21.20
N GLN A 129 -5.35 4.24 -21.63
CA GLN A 129 -5.83 3.26 -22.60
C GLN A 129 -5.15 3.42 -23.96
N ALA A 130 -4.92 4.66 -24.42
CA ALA A 130 -4.22 4.92 -25.67
C ALA A 130 -2.77 4.43 -25.63
N ILE A 131 -2.05 4.70 -24.53
CA ILE A 131 -0.68 4.21 -24.31
C ILE A 131 -0.64 2.68 -24.20
N HIS A 132 -1.55 2.07 -23.44
CA HIS A 132 -1.63 0.62 -23.33
C HIS A 132 -1.89 -0.03 -24.70
N ALA A 133 -2.76 0.56 -25.53
CA ALA A 133 -2.97 0.09 -26.89
C ALA A 133 -1.74 0.28 -27.79
N ALA A 134 -0.99 1.38 -27.64
CA ALA A 134 0.26 1.61 -28.36
C ALA A 134 1.34 0.57 -27.99
N LEU A 135 1.44 0.22 -26.71
CA LEU A 135 2.29 -0.87 -26.23
C LEU A 135 1.94 -2.20 -26.89
N GLY A 136 0.65 -2.55 -26.94
CA GLY A 136 0.19 -3.77 -27.61
C GLY A 136 0.50 -3.79 -29.12
N ARG A 137 0.67 -2.63 -29.76
CA ARG A 137 1.10 -2.53 -31.17
C ARG A 137 2.62 -2.56 -31.36
N GLY A 138 3.41 -2.59 -30.28
CA GLY A 138 4.87 -2.57 -30.34
C GLY A 138 5.47 -1.18 -30.56
N GLU A 139 4.73 -0.10 -30.31
CA GLU A 139 5.21 1.28 -30.52
C GLU A 139 6.35 1.68 -29.57
N PHE A 140 6.56 0.91 -28.50
CA PHE A 140 7.67 1.05 -27.55
C PHE A 140 8.77 0.00 -27.73
N SER A 141 8.79 -0.75 -28.84
CA SER A 141 9.91 -1.65 -29.13
C SER A 141 11.20 -0.86 -29.30
N LEU A 142 12.27 -1.33 -28.65
CA LEU A 142 13.61 -0.82 -28.87
C LEU A 142 14.13 -1.30 -30.23
N ASP A 143 14.84 -0.45 -30.93
CA ASP A 143 15.57 -0.84 -32.13
C ASP A 143 16.81 -1.66 -31.70
N ASP A 144 17.05 -2.78 -32.38
CA ASP A 144 18.15 -3.70 -32.03
C ASP A 144 19.53 -3.04 -32.21
N ASP A 145 19.60 -1.97 -33.01
CA ASP A 145 20.81 -1.19 -33.27
C ASP A 145 20.94 0.07 -32.39
N ALA A 146 20.05 0.27 -31.40
CA ALA A 146 20.15 1.42 -30.49
C ALA A 146 21.39 1.28 -29.58
N PRO A 147 22.28 2.30 -29.50
CA PRO A 147 23.46 2.23 -28.65
C PRO A 147 23.06 2.20 -27.16
N VAL A 148 23.68 1.30 -26.39
CA VAL A 148 23.53 1.13 -24.93
C VAL A 148 24.45 2.05 -24.13
#